data_AF-A0A8B8HLY4-F1
#
_entry.id   AF-A0A8B8HLY4-F1
#
_cell.length_a   1.000
_cell.length_b   1.000
_cell.length_c   1.000
_cell.angle_alpha   90.00
_cell.angle_beta   90.00
_cell.angle_gamma   90.00
#
_symmetry.space_group_name_H-M   'P 1'
#
loop_
_entity.id
_entity.type
_entity.pdbx_description
1 polymer ?
#
loop_
_entity_poly.entity_id
_entity_poly.type
_entity_poly.pdbx_seq_one_letter_code
_entity_poly.pdbx_strand_id
1 'polypeptide(L)'
;MQIYDKISECIYLFNKIYANQMMLMFCTWLLSTILVFFRFLSPTLQYIGSVKADVYYYCFINFRPMFMTGMGEKLMDERRKSRMIIEHILIYHDLNPEYREQIKIMVNLLDTRKTQLSASIGPVNLEGLVGFAGLILSFTVVMIQTFYTN
;
A
#
# COMPACT_ATOMS: atom_id res chain seq x y z
N MET A 1 13.57 -19.54 13.53
CA MET A 1 12.18 -19.09 13.79
C MET A 1 12.10 -17.73 14.48
N GLN A 2 12.83 -17.53 15.58
CA GLN A 2 12.84 -16.27 16.36
C GLN A 2 12.97 -14.96 15.56
N ILE A 3 13.70 -14.95 14.43
CA ILE A 3 13.83 -13.76 13.58
C ILE A 3 12.50 -13.40 12.92
N TYR A 4 11.75 -14.38 12.41
CA TYR A 4 10.43 -14.15 11.81
C TYR A 4 9.41 -13.71 12.86
N ASP A 5 9.54 -14.18 14.10
CA ASP A 5 8.72 -13.76 15.24
C ASP A 5 8.95 -12.28 15.54
N LYS A 6 10.22 -11.88 15.65
CA LYS A 6 10.59 -10.47 15.86
C LYS A 6 10.11 -9.56 14.72
N ILE A 7 10.28 -9.98 13.47
CA ILE A 7 9.79 -9.20 12.31
C ILE A 7 8.26 -9.03 12.37
N SER A 8 7.54 -10.11 12.68
CA SER A 8 6.08 -10.06 12.82
C SER A 8 5.65 -9.16 13.98
N GLU A 9 6.35 -9.19 15.11
CA GLU A 9 6.09 -8.30 16.24
C GLU A 9 6.37 -6.84 15.89
N CYS A 10 7.45 -6.54 15.16
CA CYS A 10 7.75 -5.20 14.68
C CYS A 10 6.65 -4.67 13.76
N ILE A 11 6.17 -5.47 12.81
CA ILE A 11 5.08 -5.08 11.90
C ILE A 11 3.78 -4.88 12.68
N TYR A 12 3.49 -5.77 13.64
CA TYR A 12 2.32 -5.63 14.51
C TYR A 12 2.37 -4.32 15.32
N LEU A 13 3.51 -4.02 15.93
CA LEU A 13 3.71 -2.80 16.71
C LEU A 13 3.62 -1.55 15.82
N PHE A 14 4.20 -1.62 14.62
CA PHE A 14 4.09 -0.57 13.63
C PHE A 14 2.63 -0.30 13.26
N ASN A 15 1.85 -1.33 12.91
CA ASN A 15 0.44 -1.18 12.59
C ASN A 15 -0.35 -0.62 13.79
N LYS A 16 -0.07 -1.08 15.01
CA LYS A 16 -0.74 -0.60 16.21
C LYS A 16 -0.54 0.91 16.44
N ILE A 17 0.66 1.43 16.15
CA ILE A 17 1.00 2.85 16.36
C ILE A 17 0.57 3.70 15.16
N TYR A 18 0.81 3.22 13.95
CA TYR A 18 0.76 4.02 12.73
C TYR A 18 -0.48 3.77 11.85
N ALA A 19 -1.35 2.79 12.13
CA ALA A 19 -2.52 2.50 11.28
C ALA A 19 -3.42 3.72 11.04
N ASN A 20 -3.72 4.49 12.09
CA ASN A 20 -4.51 5.72 11.98
C ASN A 20 -3.77 6.82 11.21
N GLN A 21 -2.45 6.93 11.40
CA GLN A 21 -1.62 7.91 10.69
C GLN A 21 -1.52 7.58 9.20
N MET A 22 -1.40 6.29 8.86
CA MET A 22 -1.45 5.82 7.48
C MET A 22 -2.81 6.13 6.85
N MET A 23 -3.92 5.88 7.57
CA MET A 23 -5.25 6.23 7.09
C MET A 23 -5.37 7.74 6.82
N LEU A 24 -4.98 8.59 7.77
CA LEU A 24 -4.98 10.04 7.59
C LEU A 24 -4.09 10.48 6.42
N MET A 25 -2.93 9.84 6.22
CA MET A 25 -2.06 10.09 5.07
C MET A 25 -2.79 9.77 3.74
N PHE A 26 -3.50 8.65 3.64
CA PHE A 26 -4.26 8.31 2.44
C PHE A 26 -5.44 9.27 2.20
N CYS A 27 -6.17 9.65 3.25
CA CYS A 27 -7.27 10.62 3.15
C CYS A 27 -6.79 12.02 2.78
N THR A 28 -5.69 12.49 3.36
CA THR A 28 -5.10 13.79 3.04
C THR A 28 -4.55 13.80 1.62
N TRP A 29 -3.93 12.71 1.19
CA TRP A 29 -3.50 12.55 -0.20
C TRP A 29 -4.68 12.67 -1.18
N LEU A 30 -5.80 12.00 -0.91
CA LEU A 30 -7.01 12.09 -1.72
C LEU A 30 -7.53 13.53 -1.81
N LEU A 31 -7.70 14.18 -0.65
CA LEU A 31 -8.19 15.55 -0.57
C LEU A 31 -7.28 16.53 -1.32
N SER A 32 -5.97 16.46 -1.08
CA SER A 32 -5.00 17.32 -1.76
C SER A 32 -5.01 17.09 -3.27
N THR A 33 -5.12 15.85 -3.71
CA THR A 33 -5.20 15.52 -5.13
C THR A 33 -6.44 16.15 -5.79
N ILE A 34 -7.61 16.03 -5.15
CA ILE A 34 -8.86 16.65 -5.63
C ILE A 34 -8.72 18.18 -5.71
N LEU A 35 -8.15 18.81 -4.68
CA LEU A 35 -7.95 20.26 -4.64
C LEU A 35 -7.01 20.75 -5.74
N VAL A 36 -5.91 20.03 -6.00
CA VAL A 36 -5.00 20.32 -7.12
C VAL A 36 -5.75 20.22 -8.45
N PHE A 37 -6.60 19.21 -8.64
CA PHE A 37 -7.41 19.09 -9.85
C PHE A 37 -8.40 20.24 -10.01
N PHE A 38 -9.15 20.61 -8.97
CA PHE A 38 -10.05 21.78 -9.04
C PHE A 38 -9.29 23.07 -9.35
N ARG A 39 -8.11 23.25 -8.77
CA ARG A 39 -7.26 24.39 -9.05
C ARG A 39 -6.78 24.41 -10.51
N PHE A 40 -6.41 23.25 -11.04
CA PHE A 40 -5.99 23.09 -12.43
C PHE A 40 -7.13 23.35 -13.42
N LEU A 41 -8.35 22.94 -13.10
CA LEU A 41 -9.55 23.19 -13.91
C LEU A 41 -10.10 24.63 -13.76
N SER A 42 -9.62 25.41 -12.79
CA SER A 42 -10.11 26.77 -12.57
C SER A 42 -9.57 27.73 -13.65
N PRO A 43 -10.43 28.34 -14.50
CA PRO A 43 -9.99 29.23 -15.57
C PRO A 43 -9.30 30.51 -15.05
N THR A 44 -9.57 30.90 -13.80
CA THR A 44 -9.07 32.13 -13.17
C THR A 44 -7.62 32.05 -12.67
N LEU A 45 -7.00 30.85 -12.63
CA LEU A 45 -5.72 30.61 -11.95
C LEU A 45 -4.56 30.25 -12.90
N GLN A 46 -4.68 30.54 -14.20
CA GLN A 46 -3.69 30.25 -15.25
C GLN A 46 -2.39 31.10 -15.16
N TYR A 47 -1.79 31.25 -13.98
CA TYR A 47 -0.42 31.73 -13.82
C TYR A 47 0.56 30.55 -13.93
N ILE A 48 1.51 30.64 -14.86
CA ILE A 48 2.55 29.61 -15.09
C ILE A 48 3.37 29.32 -13.81
N GLY A 49 3.47 30.29 -12.89
CA GLY A 49 4.12 30.14 -11.59
C GLY A 49 3.37 29.22 -10.61
N SER A 50 2.03 29.23 -10.60
CA SER A 50 1.23 28.36 -9.73
C SER A 50 1.25 26.90 -10.20
N VAL A 51 1.26 26.66 -11.52
CA VAL A 51 1.24 25.29 -12.09
C VAL A 51 2.47 24.49 -11.67
N LYS A 52 3.68 25.09 -11.67
CA LYS A 52 4.90 24.39 -11.22
C LYS A 52 4.83 24.01 -9.73
N ALA A 53 4.31 24.89 -8.89
CA ALA A 53 4.12 24.62 -7.47
C ALA A 53 3.09 23.50 -7.28
N ASP A 54 1.97 23.54 -8.02
CA ASP A 54 0.91 22.52 -7.95
C ASP A 54 1.40 21.14 -8.39
N VAL A 55 2.20 21.05 -9.45
CA VAL A 55 2.85 19.80 -9.87
C VAL A 55 3.85 19.31 -8.81
N TYR A 56 4.65 20.20 -8.22
CA TYR A 56 5.58 19.84 -7.15
C TYR A 56 4.84 19.28 -5.93
N TYR A 57 3.79 19.98 -5.48
CA TYR A 57 2.94 19.52 -4.36
C TYR A 57 2.26 18.20 -4.70
N TYR A 58 1.72 18.05 -5.91
CA TYR A 58 1.14 16.80 -6.36
C TYR A 58 2.15 15.66 -6.28
N CYS A 59 3.34 15.79 -6.88
CA CYS A 59 4.38 14.76 -6.82
C CYS A 59 4.80 14.43 -5.39
N PHE A 60 4.99 15.44 -4.54
CA PHE A 60 5.41 15.25 -3.15
C PHE A 60 4.34 14.54 -2.30
N ILE A 61 3.07 14.90 -2.49
CA ILE A 61 1.93 14.31 -1.77
C ILE A 61 1.68 12.87 -2.25
N ASN A 62 1.86 12.59 -3.55
CA ASN A 62 1.71 11.25 -4.13
C ASN A 62 2.84 10.28 -3.75
N PHE A 63 4.05 10.79 -3.47
CA PHE A 63 5.20 9.93 -3.15
C PHE A 63 5.01 9.12 -1.86
N ARG A 64 4.38 9.71 -0.83
CA ARG A 64 4.23 9.05 0.49
C ARG A 64 3.32 7.82 0.47
N PRO A 65 2.09 7.87 -0.08
CA PRO A 65 1.25 6.68 -0.28
C PRO A 65 1.94 5.62 -1.14
N MET A 66 2.63 6.03 -2.22
CA MET A 66 3.38 5.10 -3.07
C MET A 66 4.50 4.39 -2.30
N PHE A 67 5.28 5.13 -1.52
CA PHE A 67 6.35 4.55 -0.71
C PHE A 67 5.82 3.53 0.31
N MET A 68 4.76 3.90 1.04
CA MET A 68 4.14 3.01 2.03
C MET A 68 3.55 1.76 1.38
N THR A 69 2.92 1.92 0.22
CA THR A 69 2.36 0.82 -0.56
C THR A 69 3.46 -0.10 -1.09
N GLY A 70 4.54 0.45 -1.63
CA GLY A 70 5.68 -0.32 -2.11
C GLY A 70 6.37 -1.13 -0.99
N MET A 71 6.47 -0.55 0.21
CA MET A 71 6.97 -1.28 1.38
C MET A 71 6.01 -2.40 1.81
N GLY A 72 4.69 -2.15 1.78
CA GLY A 72 3.67 -3.15 2.08
C GLY A 72 3.72 -4.34 1.12
N GLU A 73 3.79 -4.06 -0.19
CA GLU A 73 3.93 -5.10 -1.23
C GLU A 73 5.24 -5.88 -1.08
N LYS A 74 6.36 -5.21 -0.83
CA LYS A 74 7.63 -5.91 -0.64
C LYS A 74 7.58 -6.89 0.54
N LEU A 75 6.93 -6.53 1.65
CA LEU A 75 6.74 -7.44 2.79
C LEU A 75 5.85 -8.64 2.43
N MET A 76 4.80 -8.41 1.63
CA MET A 76 3.92 -9.47 1.14
C MET A 76 4.64 -10.41 0.18
N ASP A 77 5.46 -9.88 -0.72
CA ASP A 77 6.23 -10.65 -1.69
C ASP A 77 7.33 -11.47 -1.04
N GLU A 78 8.07 -10.90 -0.09
CA GLU A 78 9.07 -11.68 0.66
C GLU A 78 8.42 -12.83 1.43
N ARG A 79 7.24 -12.61 2.04
CA ARG A 79 6.45 -13.69 2.65
C ARG A 79 6.07 -14.76 1.63
N ARG A 80 5.57 -14.38 0.44
CA ARG A 80 5.20 -15.32 -0.62
C ARG A 80 6.41 -16.15 -1.09
N LYS A 81 7.57 -15.52 -1.27
CA LYS A 81 8.83 -16.20 -1.61
C LYS A 81 9.26 -17.18 -0.52
N SER A 82 9.25 -16.76 0.74
CA SER A 82 9.56 -17.65 1.86
C SER A 82 8.64 -18.86 1.90
N ARG A 83 7.33 -18.66 1.67
CA ARG A 83 6.35 -19.74 1.58
C ARG A 83 6.66 -20.71 0.45
N MET A 84 6.93 -20.20 -0.77
CA MET A 84 7.31 -21.04 -1.92
C MET A 84 8.54 -21.89 -1.64
N ILE A 85 9.58 -21.32 -1.02
CA ILE A 85 10.82 -22.05 -0.69
C ILE A 85 10.52 -23.18 0.30
N ILE A 86 9.73 -22.92 1.33
CA ILE A 86 9.39 -23.90 2.36
C ILE A 86 8.48 -25.00 1.80
N GLU A 87 7.51 -24.66 0.95
CA GLU A 87 6.66 -25.62 0.24
C GLU A 87 7.48 -26.50 -0.71
N HIS A 88 8.43 -25.91 -1.45
CA HIS A 88 9.34 -26.66 -2.30
C HIS A 88 10.14 -27.69 -1.50
N ILE A 89 10.67 -27.31 -0.34
CA ILE A 89 11.38 -28.23 0.55
C ILE A 89 10.46 -29.37 1.02
N LEU A 90 9.21 -29.07 1.37
CA LEU A 90 8.25 -30.07 1.84
C LEU A 90 7.87 -31.12 0.76
N ILE A 91 7.80 -30.69 -0.51
CA ILE A 91 7.36 -31.52 -1.64
C ILE A 91 8.51 -32.36 -2.21
N TYR A 92 9.69 -31.75 -2.39
CA TYR A 92 10.76 -32.35 -3.19
C TYR A 92 11.90 -32.96 -2.38
N HIS A 93 12.00 -32.69 -1.07
CA HIS A 93 12.99 -33.34 -0.22
C HIS A 93 12.37 -34.49 0.59
N ASP A 94 13.08 -35.61 0.60
CA ASP A 94 12.74 -36.74 1.46
C ASP A 94 13.16 -36.41 2.90
N LEU A 95 12.20 -35.88 3.66
CA LEU A 95 12.39 -35.34 4.99
C LEU A 95 11.95 -36.37 6.04
N ASN A 96 12.72 -36.47 7.11
CA ASN A 96 12.32 -37.23 8.29
C ASN A 96 10.95 -36.74 8.79
N PRO A 97 10.05 -37.62 9.28
CA PRO A 97 8.67 -37.25 9.62
C PRO A 97 8.58 -36.13 10.67
N GLU A 98 9.50 -36.09 11.65
CA GLU A 98 9.58 -34.97 12.61
C GLU A 98 9.93 -33.64 11.94
N TYR A 99 10.89 -33.63 11.00
CA TYR A 99 11.26 -32.43 10.24
C TYR A 99 10.12 -31.98 9.32
N ARG A 100 9.39 -32.92 8.73
CA ARG A 100 8.21 -32.61 7.91
C ARG A 100 7.11 -31.93 8.71
N GLU A 101 6.84 -32.38 9.94
CA GLU A 101 5.87 -31.71 10.82
C GLU A 101 6.34 -30.32 11.25
N GLN A 102 7.62 -30.14 11.57
CA GLN A 102 8.17 -28.81 11.86
C GLN A 102 8.00 -27.84 10.69
N ILE A 103 8.23 -28.29 9.45
CA ILE A 103 8.06 -27.48 8.25
C ILE A 103 6.58 -27.14 8.03
N LYS A 104 5.64 -28.06 8.26
CA LYS A 104 4.20 -27.74 8.22
C LYS A 104 3.81 -26.66 9.23
N ILE A 105 4.34 -26.75 10.44
CA ILE A 105 4.13 -25.72 11.48
C ILE A 105 4.70 -24.37 11.00
N MET A 106 5.86 -24.36 10.34
CA MET A 106 6.43 -23.15 9.75
C MET A 106 5.53 -22.53 8.67
N VAL A 107 4.96 -23.35 7.78
CA VAL A 107 4.00 -22.88 6.75
C VAL A 107 2.76 -22.28 7.42
N ASN A 108 2.17 -22.98 8.40
CA ASN A 108 1.02 -22.48 9.15
C ASN A 108 1.33 -21.16 9.88
N LEU A 109 2.54 -21.00 10.42
CA LEU A 109 2.96 -19.77 11.08
C LEU A 109 3.19 -18.62 10.11
N LEU A 110 3.67 -18.90 8.89
CA LEU A 110 3.71 -17.90 7.83
C LEU A 110 2.30 -17.47 7.41
N ASP A 111 1.34 -18.39 7.37
CA ASP A 111 -0.03 -18.09 6.95
C ASP A 111 -0.81 -17.28 8.00
N THR A 112 -0.66 -17.64 9.28
CA THR A 112 -1.37 -17.00 10.40
C THR A 112 -0.82 -15.62 10.76
N ARG A 113 0.45 -15.32 10.47
CA ARG A 113 1.06 -14.04 10.85
C ARG A 113 0.69 -12.92 9.89
N LYS A 114 0.17 -11.81 10.42
CA LYS A 114 -0.12 -10.59 9.66
C LYS A 114 1.15 -9.77 9.47
N THR A 115 2.02 -10.18 8.53
CA THR A 115 3.17 -9.38 8.07
C THR A 115 2.77 -8.35 7.01
N GLN A 116 1.54 -7.85 7.06
CA GLN A 116 1.00 -6.87 6.15
C GLN A 116 0.95 -5.53 6.85
N LEU A 117 1.32 -4.45 6.15
CA LEU A 117 1.02 -3.10 6.62
C LEU A 117 -0.48 -2.88 6.50
N SER A 118 -1.10 -2.32 7.53
CA SER A 118 -2.55 -2.08 7.55
C SER A 118 -2.85 -0.68 8.03
N ALA A 119 -3.64 0.04 7.23
CA ALA A 119 -4.41 1.16 7.72
C ALA A 119 -5.60 0.63 8.53
N SER A 120 -6.24 1.48 9.34
CA SER A 120 -7.32 1.07 10.23
C SER A 120 -8.53 0.42 9.53
N ILE A 121 -8.65 0.63 8.22
CA ILE A 121 -9.75 0.15 7.37
C ILE A 121 -9.35 -1.06 6.52
N GLY A 122 -8.06 -1.39 6.41
CA GLY A 122 -7.60 -2.48 5.54
C GLY A 122 -6.09 -2.52 5.29
N PRO A 123 -5.61 -3.56 4.60
CA PRO A 123 -4.21 -3.67 4.20
C PRO A 123 -3.81 -2.55 3.23
N VAL A 124 -2.59 -2.05 3.38
CA VAL A 124 -1.98 -1.10 2.45
C VAL A 124 -1.29 -1.91 1.35
N ASN A 125 -1.96 -2.04 0.21
CA ASN A 125 -1.51 -2.82 -0.94
C ASN A 125 -1.68 -2.04 -2.26
N LEU A 126 -1.06 -2.54 -3.32
CA LEU A 126 -1.07 -1.90 -4.63
C LEU A 126 -2.48 -1.83 -5.20
N GLU A 127 -3.28 -2.88 -4.99
CA GLU A 127 -4.68 -2.93 -5.44
C GLU A 127 -5.49 -1.78 -4.85
N GLY A 128 -5.37 -1.52 -3.54
CA GLY A 128 -6.01 -0.39 -2.88
C GLY A 128 -5.55 0.93 -3.47
N LEU A 129 -4.24 1.14 -3.62
CA LEU A 129 -3.69 2.38 -4.20
C LEU A 129 -4.19 2.62 -5.64
N VAL A 130 -4.20 1.58 -6.48
CA VAL A 130 -4.70 1.65 -7.87
C VAL A 130 -6.20 1.93 -7.89
N GLY A 131 -6.98 1.30 -7.01
CA GLY A 131 -8.40 1.57 -6.87
C GLY A 131 -8.67 3.04 -6.51
N PHE A 132 -7.90 3.60 -5.56
CA PHE A 132 -7.98 5.02 -5.21
C PHE A 132 -7.59 5.93 -6.38
N ALA A 133 -6.49 5.63 -7.08
CA ALA A 133 -6.08 6.40 -8.25
C ALA A 133 -7.14 6.39 -9.37
N GLY A 134 -7.80 5.24 -9.58
CA GLY A 134 -8.89 5.09 -10.53
C GLY A 134 -10.12 5.95 -10.18
N LEU A 135 -10.47 6.03 -8.89
CA LEU A 135 -11.56 6.89 -8.40
C LEU A 135 -11.24 8.37 -8.63
N ILE A 136 -10.00 8.80 -8.35
CA ILE A 136 -9.54 10.16 -8.61
C ILE A 136 -9.65 10.51 -10.09
N LEU A 137 -9.14 9.64 -10.98
CA LEU A 137 -9.22 9.86 -12.42
C LEU A 137 -10.66 9.95 -12.90
N SER A 138 -11.51 9.04 -12.44
CA SER A 138 -12.95 9.02 -12.79
C SER A 138 -13.64 10.32 -12.35
N PHE A 139 -13.36 10.76 -11.12
CA PHE A 139 -13.87 12.02 -10.59
C PHE A 139 -13.40 13.22 -11.43
N THR A 140 -12.10 13.28 -11.77
CA THR A 140 -11.54 14.35 -12.59
C THR A 140 -12.21 14.41 -13.97
N VAL A 141 -12.46 13.27 -14.61
CA VAL A 141 -13.16 13.22 -15.91
C VAL A 141 -14.58 13.78 -15.79
N VAL A 142 -15.34 13.38 -14.76
CA VAL A 142 -16.69 13.91 -14.50
C VAL A 142 -16.67 15.42 -14.28
N MET A 143 -15.69 15.92 -13.52
CA MET A 143 -15.56 17.35 -13.26
C MET A 143 -15.22 18.15 -14.52
N ILE A 144 -14.31 17.65 -15.36
CA ILE A 144 -14.01 18.26 -16.67
C ILE A 144 -15.28 18.32 -17.52
N GLN A 145 -16.02 17.22 -17.60
CA GLN A 145 -17.26 17.15 -18.37
C GLN A 145 -18.27 18.19 -17.87
N THR A 146 -18.44 18.27 -16.54
CA THR A 146 -19.39 19.19 -15.90
C THR A 146 -19.04 20.66 -16.12
N PHE A 147 -17.76 21.02 -16.12
CA PHE A 147 -17.30 22.42 -16.25
C PHE A 147 -17.11 22.90 -17.69
N TYR A 148 -16.86 22.00 -18.65
CA TYR A 148 -16.47 22.38 -20.02
C TYR A 148 -17.39 21.86 -21.13
N THR A 149 -18.35 20.97 -20.81
CA THR A 149 -19.25 20.37 -21.80
C THR A 149 -20.71 20.77 -21.62
N ASN A 150 -21.05 21.36 -20.47
CA ASN A 150 -22.28 22.14 -20.25
C ASN A 150 -21.96 23.63 -20.35
#